data_AF-A0A9N8KE67-F1
#
_entry.id   AF-A0A9N8KE67-F1
#
_cell.length_a   1.000
_cell.length_b   1.000
_cell.length_c   1.000
_cell.angle_alpha   90.00
_cell.angle_beta   90.00
_cell.angle_gamma   90.00
#
_symmetry.space_group_name_H-M   'P 1'
#
loop_
_entity.id
_entity.type
_entity.pdbx_description
1 polymer ?
#
loop_
_entity_poly.entity_id
_entity_poly.type
_entity_poly.pdbx_seq_one_letter_code
_entity_poly.pdbx_strand_id
1 'polypeptide(L)'
;MRSLLHTVTLDCRPSFVISTASSVGVLGRAHYSSTTEPEWTPTRQYASKSSEIQAQRYATDPKFRAQTQAYMRARYQKNKEEMKARYEENKEERLVYMRKYLKKHPEKAQTTWHRYRSTPNFDQRYNAPRRARYASDHHLRQMSGLRQWVRNNPDWVPGLSWPTHRPIWSDKALHYCIGCKHTRPLKLWWQDKKTDEFMCHPCFTSDWSRALPLDYEDKVFGSKRRTPSRSANESKYDP
;
A
#
# COMPACT_ATOMS: atom_id res chain seq x y z
N MET A 1 -25.21 31.64 -41.41
CA MET A 1 -26.46 31.30 -40.69
C MET A 1 -26.26 29.96 -39.98
N ARG A 2 -26.54 29.93 -38.67
CA ARG A 2 -26.87 28.80 -37.75
C ARG A 2 -26.70 27.38 -38.35
N SER A 3 -25.98 26.45 -37.71
CA SER A 3 -26.42 25.81 -36.46
C SER A 3 -25.31 24.94 -35.84
N LEU A 4 -25.11 25.11 -34.54
CA LEU A 4 -24.31 24.25 -33.65
C LEU A 4 -25.29 23.35 -32.88
N LEU A 5 -25.14 22.02 -32.99
CA LEU A 5 -25.76 21.08 -32.06
C LEU A 5 -24.66 20.17 -31.50
N HIS A 6 -24.09 20.60 -30.38
CA HIS A 6 -23.27 19.77 -29.51
C HIS A 6 -24.18 19.14 -28.45
N THR A 7 -24.34 17.83 -28.52
CA THR A 7 -24.92 16.98 -27.47
C THR A 7 -23.88 16.84 -26.36
N VAL A 8 -24.15 17.44 -25.19
CA VAL A 8 -23.35 17.26 -23.97
C VAL A 8 -24.15 16.36 -23.04
N THR A 9 -23.73 15.10 -22.92
CA THR A 9 -24.21 14.17 -21.89
C THR A 9 -23.34 14.35 -20.64
N LEU A 10 -23.91 14.97 -19.60
CA LEU A 10 -23.31 15.06 -18.27
C LEU A 10 -23.70 13.82 -17.45
N ASP A 11 -22.78 12.87 -17.33
CA ASP A 11 -22.85 11.76 -16.36
C ASP A 11 -22.61 12.28 -14.93
N CYS A 12 -23.66 12.74 -14.27
CA CYS A 12 -23.65 13.01 -12.83
C CYS A 12 -23.96 11.72 -12.05
N ARG A 13 -22.92 11.06 -11.51
CA ARG A 13 -23.07 10.01 -10.49
C ARG A 13 -23.47 10.63 -9.14
N PRO A 14 -24.56 10.20 -8.48
CA PRO A 14 -24.86 10.62 -7.12
C PRO A 14 -23.96 9.85 -6.14
N SER A 15 -23.02 10.57 -5.53
CA SER A 15 -22.24 10.07 -4.39
C SER A 15 -22.94 10.53 -3.12
N PHE A 16 -23.75 9.67 -2.50
CA PHE A 16 -24.34 9.97 -1.19
C PHE A 16 -23.24 9.86 -0.12
N VAL A 17 -22.68 11.00 0.29
CA VAL A 17 -21.91 11.15 1.52
C VAL A 17 -22.83 11.81 2.54
N ILE A 18 -23.26 11.06 3.55
CA ILE A 18 -24.01 11.61 4.67
C ILE A 18 -22.98 12.26 5.60
N SER A 19 -22.85 13.58 5.50
CA SER A 19 -22.12 14.41 6.44
C SER A 19 -23.11 15.07 7.38
N THR A 20 -23.06 14.73 8.67
CA THR A 20 -23.78 15.43 9.73
C THR A 20 -23.09 16.76 10.00
N ALA A 21 -23.64 17.86 9.50
CA ALA A 21 -23.25 19.20 9.92
C ALA A 21 -24.44 20.16 9.84
N SER A 22 -24.57 20.95 10.90
CA SER A 22 -25.66 21.84 11.24
C SER A 22 -25.94 22.91 10.19
N SER A 23 -27.23 23.21 10.04
CA SER A 23 -27.81 24.22 9.17
C SER A 23 -27.41 25.65 9.56
N VAL A 24 -26.76 26.37 8.63
CA VAL A 24 -26.82 27.84 8.53
C VAL A 24 -27.09 28.17 7.06
N GLY A 25 -28.19 28.88 6.81
CA GLY A 25 -28.78 29.03 5.48
C GLY A 25 -28.05 30.00 4.56
N VAL A 26 -28.08 29.68 3.26
CA VAL A 26 -27.99 30.66 2.16
C VAL A 26 -28.92 30.19 1.03
N LEU A 27 -29.74 31.13 0.57
CA LEU A 27 -30.76 30.99 -0.46
C LEU A 27 -30.14 30.75 -1.84
N GLY A 28 -30.55 29.67 -2.50
CA GLY A 28 -30.28 29.38 -3.91
C GLY A 28 -31.23 28.29 -4.39
N ARG A 29 -32.38 28.69 -4.95
CA ARG A 29 -33.43 27.80 -5.45
C ARG A 29 -32.91 26.96 -6.62
N ALA A 30 -32.64 25.67 -6.37
CA ALA A 30 -32.59 24.67 -7.43
C ALA A 30 -34.02 24.27 -7.80
N HIS A 31 -34.36 24.37 -9.10
CA HIS A 31 -35.72 24.15 -9.64
C HIS A 31 -36.17 22.68 -9.73
N TYR A 32 -35.44 21.74 -9.11
CA TYR A 32 -35.87 20.35 -8.96
C TYR A 32 -35.47 19.84 -7.58
N SER A 33 -36.08 20.42 -6.54
CA SER A 33 -36.08 19.83 -5.21
C SER A 33 -37.45 19.21 -4.96
N SER A 34 -37.51 17.90 -4.72
CA SER A 34 -38.73 17.15 -4.38
C SER A 34 -39.35 17.53 -3.03
N THR A 35 -39.01 18.69 -2.49
CA THR A 35 -39.47 19.22 -1.20
C THR A 35 -40.56 20.30 -1.34
N THR A 36 -40.94 20.68 -2.57
CA THR A 36 -42.05 21.63 -2.83
C THR A 36 -43.35 20.89 -3.17
N GLU A 37 -43.69 19.86 -2.41
CA GLU A 37 -45.09 19.44 -2.32
C GLU A 37 -45.55 19.65 -0.88
N PRO A 38 -46.79 20.13 -0.68
CA PRO A 38 -47.33 20.37 0.66
C PRO A 38 -47.19 19.11 1.51
N GLU A 39 -47.00 19.32 2.81
CA GLU A 39 -46.92 18.30 3.87
C GLU A 39 -48.13 17.33 3.90
N TRP A 40 -49.13 17.61 3.07
CA TRP A 40 -50.45 17.04 2.99
C TRP A 40 -50.65 16.10 1.79
N THR A 41 -49.60 15.52 1.21
CA THR A 41 -49.82 14.37 0.33
C THR A 41 -50.14 13.14 1.19
N PRO A 42 -51.31 12.49 1.00
CA PRO A 42 -51.75 11.37 1.86
C PRO A 42 -50.68 10.28 2.00
N THR A 43 -49.97 9.99 0.91
CA THR A 43 -48.88 9.02 0.83
C THR A 43 -47.74 9.30 1.83
N ARG A 44 -47.43 10.58 2.11
CA ARG A 44 -46.36 11.00 3.03
C ARG A 44 -46.77 10.87 4.50
N GLN A 45 -48.04 11.14 4.82
CA GLN A 45 -48.60 10.95 6.17
C GLN A 45 -48.71 9.48 6.57
N TYR A 46 -49.00 8.58 5.62
CA TYR A 46 -49.00 7.14 5.89
C TYR A 46 -47.58 6.58 6.07
N ALA A 47 -46.60 7.09 5.30
CA ALA A 47 -45.20 6.73 5.48
C ALA A 47 -44.62 7.21 6.82
N SER A 48 -45.00 8.42 7.29
CA SER A 48 -44.58 8.93 8.60
C SER A 48 -45.22 8.12 9.75
N LYS A 49 -46.54 7.89 9.73
CA LYS A 49 -47.22 7.09 10.77
C LYS A 49 -46.72 5.65 10.83
N SER A 50 -46.51 4.99 9.69
CA SER A 50 -45.98 3.62 9.64
C SER A 50 -44.55 3.53 10.19
N SER A 51 -43.70 4.50 9.86
CA SER A 51 -42.32 4.55 10.37
C SER A 51 -42.27 4.87 11.87
N GLU A 52 -43.14 5.73 12.39
CA GLU A 52 -43.31 5.98 13.82
C GLU A 52 -43.75 4.72 14.58
N ILE A 53 -44.75 3.99 14.06
CA ILE A 53 -45.21 2.73 14.66
C ILE A 53 -44.08 1.68 14.65
N GLN A 54 -43.30 1.59 13.57
CA GLN A 54 -42.14 0.69 13.50
C GLN A 54 -41.03 1.10 14.48
N ALA A 55 -40.76 2.40 14.63
CA ALA A 55 -39.77 2.90 15.58
C ALA A 55 -40.19 2.62 17.03
N GLN A 56 -41.46 2.84 17.36
CA GLN A 56 -42.02 2.49 18.67
C GLN A 56 -41.91 0.99 18.94
N ARG A 57 -42.31 0.13 17.98
CA ARG A 57 -42.17 -1.33 18.10
C ARG A 57 -40.72 -1.76 18.27
N TYR A 58 -39.78 -1.16 17.55
CA TYR A 58 -38.36 -1.44 17.70
C TYR A 58 -37.82 -1.03 19.09
N ALA A 59 -38.39 0.03 19.69
CA ALA A 59 -38.05 0.48 21.04
C ALA A 59 -38.66 -0.41 22.14
N THR A 60 -39.90 -0.89 21.95
CA THR A 60 -40.66 -1.61 22.99
C THR A 60 -40.58 -3.13 22.91
N ASP A 61 -40.45 -3.73 21.71
CA ASP A 61 -40.44 -5.17 21.50
C ASP A 61 -39.02 -5.71 21.21
N PRO A 62 -38.41 -6.45 22.16
CA PRO A 62 -37.09 -7.06 21.97
C PRO A 62 -37.04 -8.11 20.86
N LYS A 63 -38.12 -8.85 20.63
CA LYS A 63 -38.19 -9.90 19.59
C LYS A 63 -38.18 -9.26 18.21
N PHE A 64 -39.00 -8.22 18.01
CA PHE A 64 -39.01 -7.45 16.77
C PHE A 64 -37.64 -6.82 16.48
N ARG A 65 -37.00 -6.21 17.49
CA ARG A 65 -35.64 -5.66 17.37
C ARG A 65 -34.62 -6.71 16.93
N ALA A 66 -34.61 -7.87 17.58
CA ALA A 66 -33.68 -8.95 17.26
C ALA A 66 -33.88 -9.46 15.82
N GLN A 67 -35.13 -9.62 15.38
CA GLN A 67 -35.46 -10.03 14.01
C GLN A 67 -35.01 -8.98 12.98
N THR A 68 -35.29 -7.69 13.21
CA THR A 68 -34.83 -6.62 12.32
C THR A 68 -33.30 -6.57 12.23
N GLN A 69 -32.59 -6.72 13.36
CA GLN A 69 -31.12 -6.76 13.37
C GLN A 69 -30.56 -8.00 12.67
N ALA A 70 -31.19 -9.16 12.83
CA ALA A 70 -30.81 -10.39 12.14
C ALA A 70 -30.98 -10.24 10.62
N TYR A 71 -32.12 -9.69 10.19
CA TYR A 71 -32.38 -9.38 8.79
C TYR A 71 -31.34 -8.42 8.20
N MET A 72 -31.06 -7.30 8.89
CA MET A 72 -30.07 -6.32 8.41
C MET A 72 -28.66 -6.92 8.34
N ARG A 73 -28.27 -7.75 9.30
CA ARG A 73 -26.99 -8.47 9.29
C ARG A 73 -26.90 -9.45 8.12
N ALA A 74 -27.94 -10.25 7.90
CA ALA A 74 -27.99 -11.20 6.78
C ALA A 74 -27.93 -10.48 5.43
N ARG A 75 -28.68 -9.38 5.27
CA ARG A 75 -28.66 -8.54 4.06
C ARG A 75 -27.28 -7.92 3.83
N TYR A 76 -26.66 -7.38 4.88
CA TYR A 76 -25.30 -6.82 4.79
C TYR A 76 -24.28 -7.88 4.38
N GLN A 77 -24.35 -9.07 4.98
CA GLN A 77 -23.44 -10.17 4.68
C GLN A 77 -23.61 -10.66 3.24
N LYS A 78 -24.85 -10.84 2.77
CA LYS A 78 -25.15 -11.19 1.38
C LYS A 78 -24.59 -10.15 0.41
N ASN A 79 -24.87 -8.86 0.65
CA ASN A 79 -24.36 -7.77 -0.20
C ASN A 79 -22.82 -7.71 -0.18
N LYS A 80 -22.19 -7.97 0.97
CA LYS A 80 -20.72 -8.01 1.10
C LYS A 80 -20.13 -9.13 0.26
N GLU A 81 -20.75 -10.31 0.25
CA GLU A 81 -20.33 -11.45 -0.56
C GLU A 81 -20.55 -11.20 -2.05
N GLU A 82 -21.70 -10.67 -2.45
CA GLU A 82 -21.99 -10.29 -3.84
C GLU A 82 -21.00 -9.22 -4.35
N MET A 83 -20.71 -8.21 -3.54
CA MET A 83 -19.72 -7.17 -3.89
C MET A 83 -18.31 -7.74 -4.00
N LYS A 84 -17.96 -8.72 -3.16
CA LYS A 84 -16.67 -9.41 -3.22
C LYS A 84 -16.58 -10.28 -4.49
N ALA A 85 -17.63 -11.02 -4.82
CA ALA A 85 -17.69 -11.84 -6.03
C ALA A 85 -17.55 -10.98 -7.29
N ARG A 86 -18.33 -9.89 -7.38
CA ARG A 86 -18.23 -8.92 -8.48
C ARG A 86 -16.85 -8.27 -8.57
N TYR A 87 -16.23 -7.99 -7.43
CA TYR A 87 -14.87 -7.44 -7.40
C TYR A 87 -13.86 -8.44 -7.96
N GLU A 88 -13.96 -9.72 -7.59
CA GLU A 88 -13.02 -10.74 -8.07
C GLU A 88 -13.20 -11.02 -9.56
N GLU A 89 -14.45 -11.10 -10.03
CA GLU A 89 -14.79 -11.25 -11.46
C GLU A 89 -14.19 -10.13 -12.31
N ASN A 90 -14.29 -8.88 -11.85
CA ASN A 90 -13.86 -7.70 -12.61
C ASN A 90 -12.46 -7.19 -12.19
N LYS A 91 -11.70 -8.00 -11.43
CA LYS A 91 -10.47 -7.56 -10.77
C LYS A 91 -9.43 -7.06 -11.75
N GLU A 92 -9.18 -7.83 -12.81
CA GLU A 92 -8.15 -7.50 -13.80
C GLU A 92 -8.52 -6.26 -14.60
N GLU A 93 -9.75 -6.18 -15.10
CA GLU A 93 -10.24 -5.03 -15.85
C GLU A 93 -10.18 -3.75 -15.00
N ARG A 94 -10.60 -3.84 -13.73
CA ARG A 94 -10.54 -2.71 -12.79
C ARG A 94 -9.10 -2.29 -12.51
N LEU A 95 -8.16 -3.23 -12.39
CA LEU A 95 -6.73 -2.91 -12.22
C LEU A 95 -6.15 -2.23 -13.46
N VAL A 96 -6.53 -2.67 -14.67
CA VAL A 96 -6.13 -2.04 -15.93
C VAL A 96 -6.69 -0.62 -16.03
N TYR A 97 -7.98 -0.44 -15.75
CA TYR A 97 -8.63 0.86 -15.71
C TYR A 97 -7.94 1.79 -14.71
N MET A 98 -7.72 1.33 -13.47
CA MET A 98 -7.06 2.11 -12.44
C MET A 98 -5.64 2.50 -12.84
N ARG A 99 -4.87 1.59 -13.49
CA ARG A 99 -3.52 1.91 -13.98
C ARG A 99 -3.57 3.00 -15.06
N LYS A 100 -4.49 2.91 -16.03
CA LYS A 100 -4.69 3.94 -17.06
C LYS A 100 -5.12 5.27 -16.44
N TYR A 101 -6.05 5.24 -15.50
CA TYR A 101 -6.56 6.42 -14.80
C TYR A 101 -5.46 7.15 -14.02
N LEU A 102 -4.67 6.43 -13.22
CA LEU A 102 -3.58 7.02 -12.44
C LEU A 102 -2.43 7.52 -13.32
N LYS A 103 -2.21 6.92 -14.50
CA LYS A 103 -1.25 7.44 -15.50
C LYS A 103 -1.73 8.78 -16.07
N LYS A 104 -3.03 8.95 -16.28
CA LYS A 104 -3.64 10.20 -16.77
C LYS A 104 -3.72 11.29 -15.68
N HIS A 105 -3.77 10.88 -14.40
CA HIS A 105 -3.96 11.75 -13.24
C HIS A 105 -2.91 11.47 -12.14
N PRO A 106 -1.63 11.84 -12.36
CA PRO A 106 -0.56 11.59 -11.39
C PRO A 106 -0.79 12.30 -10.04
N GLU A 107 -1.42 13.47 -10.05
CA GLU A 107 -1.78 14.25 -8.85
C GLU A 107 -2.76 13.47 -7.94
N LYS A 108 -3.68 12.73 -8.54
CA LYS A 108 -4.63 11.88 -7.80
C LYS A 108 -3.95 10.64 -7.24
N ALA A 109 -2.96 10.08 -7.94
CA ALA A 109 -2.16 8.98 -7.42
C ALA A 109 -1.41 9.38 -6.16
N GLN A 110 -0.76 10.55 -6.20
CA GLN A 110 -0.03 11.10 -5.07
C GLN A 110 -0.97 11.42 -3.90
N THR A 111 -2.10 12.09 -4.15
CA THR A 111 -3.11 12.41 -3.13
C THR A 111 -3.68 11.15 -2.48
N THR A 112 -3.99 10.13 -3.28
CA THR A 112 -4.49 8.84 -2.77
C THR A 112 -3.47 8.16 -1.89
N TRP A 113 -2.19 8.18 -2.28
CA TRP A 113 -1.11 7.61 -1.48
C TRP A 113 -0.90 8.37 -0.16
N HIS A 114 -0.93 9.71 -0.18
CA HIS A 114 -0.85 10.51 1.04
C HIS A 114 -2.02 10.24 1.99
N ARG A 115 -3.26 10.18 1.47
CA ARG A 115 -4.45 9.85 2.27
C ARG A 115 -4.37 8.45 2.86
N TYR A 116 -3.90 7.47 2.09
CA TYR A 116 -3.71 6.11 2.58
C TYR A 116 -2.68 6.07 3.72
N ARG A 117 -1.57 6.80 3.55
CA ARG A 117 -0.50 6.90 4.56
C ARG A 117 -0.93 7.65 5.82
N SER A 118 -1.87 8.60 5.72
CA SER A 118 -2.42 9.33 6.86
C SER A 118 -3.53 8.59 7.62
N THR A 119 -3.90 7.37 7.19
CA THR A 119 -4.88 6.57 7.96
C THR A 119 -4.28 6.15 9.32
N PRO A 120 -5.07 6.21 10.43
CA PRO A 120 -4.55 5.91 11.78
C PRO A 120 -3.88 4.53 11.90
N ASN A 121 -4.32 3.56 11.11
CA ASN A 121 -3.83 2.19 11.14
C ASN A 121 -2.81 1.87 10.02
N PHE A 122 -2.29 2.88 9.31
CA PHE A 122 -1.30 2.66 8.26
C PHE A 122 -0.07 1.94 8.81
N ASP A 123 0.43 2.37 9.96
CA ASP A 123 1.61 1.77 10.56
C ASP A 123 1.38 0.29 10.92
N GLN A 124 0.24 -0.03 11.53
CA GLN A 124 -0.13 -1.40 11.88
C GLN A 124 -0.34 -2.30 10.65
N ARG A 125 -0.94 -1.77 9.58
CA ARG A 125 -1.25 -2.56 8.38
C ARG A 125 -0.05 -2.74 7.44
N TYR A 126 0.78 -1.72 7.31
CA TYR A 126 1.84 -1.68 6.30
C TYR A 126 3.24 -1.83 6.89
N ASN A 127 3.57 -1.07 7.93
CA ASN A 127 4.93 -1.09 8.48
C ASN A 127 5.14 -2.24 9.46
N ALA A 128 4.17 -2.55 10.33
CA ALA A 128 4.33 -3.57 11.36
C ALA A 128 4.64 -4.96 10.79
N PRO A 129 3.96 -5.47 9.73
CA PRO A 129 4.33 -6.74 9.12
C PRO A 129 5.74 -6.73 8.51
N ARG A 130 6.16 -5.59 7.94
CA ARG A 130 7.50 -5.42 7.38
C ARG A 130 8.57 -5.40 8.47
N ARG A 131 8.31 -4.73 9.59
CA ARG A 131 9.19 -4.73 10.77
C ARG A 131 9.27 -6.12 11.39
N ALA A 132 8.14 -6.82 11.53
CA ALA A 132 8.09 -8.19 12.02
C ALA A 132 8.92 -9.13 11.14
N ARG A 133 8.72 -9.07 9.82
CA ARG A 133 9.54 -9.84 8.86
C ARG A 133 11.02 -9.50 8.99
N TYR A 134 11.38 -8.22 9.05
CA TYR A 134 12.77 -7.81 9.23
C TYR A 134 13.35 -8.30 10.56
N ALA A 135 12.57 -8.33 11.63
CA ALA A 135 13.01 -8.82 12.93
C ALA A 135 13.25 -10.35 12.94
N SER A 136 12.37 -11.12 12.29
CA SER A 136 12.46 -12.58 12.23
C SER A 136 13.48 -13.09 11.21
N ASP A 137 13.61 -12.43 10.07
CA ASP A 137 14.39 -12.90 8.92
C ASP A 137 15.85 -12.41 9.02
N HIS A 138 16.74 -13.28 9.49
CA HIS A 138 18.17 -12.99 9.62
C HIS A 138 18.83 -12.68 8.27
N HIS A 139 18.48 -13.44 7.23
CA HIS A 139 19.02 -13.25 5.88
C HIS A 139 18.63 -11.89 5.31
N LEU A 140 17.37 -11.49 5.46
CA LEU A 140 16.90 -10.16 5.05
C LEU A 140 17.65 -9.02 5.74
N ARG A 141 18.00 -9.18 7.04
CA ARG A 141 18.79 -8.19 7.79
C ARG A 141 20.21 -8.09 7.24
N GLN A 142 20.86 -9.23 7.02
CA GLN A 142 22.20 -9.30 6.49
C GLN A 142 22.27 -8.71 5.07
N MET A 143 21.39 -9.13 4.16
CA MET A 143 21.26 -8.56 2.81
C MET A 143 21.07 -7.03 2.86
N SER A 144 20.12 -6.56 3.67
CA SER A 144 19.87 -5.11 3.80
C SER A 144 21.08 -4.36 4.36
N GLY A 145 21.80 -4.96 5.32
CA GLY A 145 23.01 -4.40 5.91
C GLY A 145 24.17 -4.35 4.94
N LEU A 146 24.37 -5.39 4.12
CA LEU A 146 25.39 -5.43 3.07
C LEU A 146 25.13 -4.34 2.02
N ARG A 147 23.89 -4.20 1.55
CA ARG A 147 23.50 -3.10 0.65
C ARG A 147 23.83 -1.74 1.25
N GLN A 148 23.51 -1.56 2.52
CA GLN A 148 23.72 -0.32 3.24
C GLN A 148 25.21 -0.02 3.42
N TRP A 149 26.03 -1.04 3.66
CA TRP A 149 27.48 -0.93 3.78
C TRP A 149 28.13 -0.53 2.45
N VAL A 150 27.77 -1.19 1.35
CA VAL A 150 28.23 -0.82 -0.01
C VAL A 150 27.83 0.63 -0.32
N ARG A 151 26.57 1.00 -0.03
CA ARG A 151 26.06 2.37 -0.25
C ARG A 151 26.86 3.43 0.50
N ASN A 152 27.21 3.14 1.75
CA ASN A 152 27.89 4.10 2.63
C ASN A 152 29.39 4.21 2.37
N ASN A 153 29.97 3.28 1.61
CA ASN A 153 31.40 3.18 1.39
C ASN A 153 31.70 2.95 -0.10
N PRO A 154 31.25 3.85 -1.00
CA PRO A 154 31.37 3.64 -2.44
C PRO A 154 32.83 3.62 -2.93
N ASP A 155 33.74 4.28 -2.20
CA ASP A 155 35.10 4.51 -2.69
C ASP A 155 36.02 3.30 -2.56
N TRP A 156 35.87 2.51 -1.49
CA TRP A 156 36.81 1.42 -1.17
C TRP A 156 36.19 0.02 -1.19
N VAL A 157 34.87 -0.11 -0.95
CA VAL A 157 34.21 -1.43 -0.94
C VAL A 157 34.25 -2.14 -2.31
N PRO A 158 34.11 -1.45 -3.46
CA PRO A 158 34.29 -2.07 -4.77
C PRO A 158 35.70 -2.64 -4.99
N GLY A 159 36.71 -2.05 -4.34
CA GLY A 159 38.11 -2.47 -4.44
C GLY A 159 38.47 -3.71 -3.60
N LEU A 160 37.56 -4.21 -2.76
CA LEU A 160 37.79 -5.42 -1.98
C LEU A 160 37.87 -6.67 -2.86
N SER A 161 38.52 -7.72 -2.34
CA SER A 161 38.65 -8.99 -3.07
C SER A 161 37.35 -9.81 -3.01
N TRP A 162 36.44 -9.54 -3.94
CA TRP A 162 35.18 -10.30 -4.05
C TRP A 162 35.39 -11.66 -4.74
N PRO A 163 34.79 -12.77 -4.27
CA PRO A 163 34.98 -14.09 -4.89
C PRO A 163 34.46 -14.19 -6.33
N THR A 164 33.27 -13.64 -6.59
CA THR A 164 32.57 -13.82 -7.87
C THR A 164 32.23 -12.50 -8.57
N HIS A 165 31.56 -11.58 -7.87
CA HIS A 165 31.06 -10.34 -8.45
C HIS A 165 31.58 -9.12 -7.68
N ARG A 166 31.80 -8.01 -8.38
CA ARG A 166 32.09 -6.71 -7.77
C ARG A 166 30.82 -5.85 -7.66
N PRO A 167 30.63 -5.08 -6.58
CA PRO A 167 29.52 -4.17 -6.47
C PRO A 167 29.76 -2.93 -7.33
N ILE A 168 28.75 -2.52 -8.09
CA ILE A 168 28.73 -1.27 -8.85
C ILE A 168 27.57 -0.44 -8.31
N TRP A 169 27.92 0.70 -7.72
CA TRP A 169 26.95 1.68 -7.26
C TRP A 169 26.92 2.87 -8.22
N SER A 170 25.77 3.11 -8.84
CA SER A 170 25.57 4.20 -9.78
C SER A 170 24.15 4.78 -9.62
N ASP A 171 23.79 5.73 -10.49
CA ASP A 171 22.39 6.09 -10.67
C ASP A 171 21.56 4.90 -11.15
N LYS A 172 20.23 5.06 -11.23
CA LYS A 172 19.34 3.95 -11.61
C LYS A 172 19.65 3.49 -13.05
N ALA A 173 20.53 2.49 -13.17
CA ALA A 173 20.94 1.90 -14.42
C ALA A 173 20.07 0.67 -14.72
N LEU A 174 19.69 0.54 -16.00
CA LEU A 174 18.86 -0.53 -16.50
C LEU A 174 19.75 -1.70 -16.95
N HIS A 175 19.82 -2.77 -16.16
CA HIS A 175 20.54 -3.99 -16.52
C HIS A 175 19.61 -5.21 -16.46
N TYR A 176 19.97 -6.24 -17.22
CA TYR A 176 19.34 -7.56 -17.18
C TYR A 176 20.00 -8.39 -16.08
N CYS A 177 19.20 -8.96 -15.16
CA CYS A 177 19.71 -9.82 -14.09
C CYS A 177 19.75 -11.29 -14.53
N ILE A 178 20.93 -11.91 -14.51
CA ILE A 178 21.09 -13.34 -14.87
C ILE A 178 20.35 -14.29 -13.92
N GLY A 179 20.23 -13.94 -12.63
CA GLY A 179 19.60 -14.79 -11.61
C GLY A 179 18.07 -14.83 -11.70
N CYS A 180 17.41 -13.67 -11.81
CA CYS A 180 15.94 -13.60 -11.88
C CYS A 180 15.39 -13.37 -13.29
N LYS A 181 16.24 -13.27 -14.32
CA LYS A 181 15.86 -13.09 -15.73
C LYS A 181 14.95 -11.88 -15.97
N HIS A 182 15.18 -10.81 -15.22
CA HIS A 182 14.39 -9.58 -15.30
C HIS A 182 15.29 -8.36 -15.47
N THR A 183 14.87 -7.45 -16.34
CA THR A 183 15.48 -6.13 -16.50
C THR A 183 14.94 -5.19 -15.43
N ARG A 184 15.82 -4.54 -14.66
CA ARG A 184 15.42 -3.65 -13.55
C ARG A 184 16.20 -2.34 -13.60
N PRO A 185 15.63 -1.20 -13.17
CA PRO A 185 16.39 0.02 -12.95
C PRO A 185 16.86 0.10 -11.48
N LEU A 186 18.08 -0.37 -11.21
CA LEU A 186 18.64 -0.42 -9.84
C LEU A 186 19.87 0.48 -9.72
N LYS A 187 20.13 0.95 -8.50
CA LYS A 187 21.35 1.71 -8.14
C LYS A 187 22.54 0.82 -7.77
N LEU A 188 22.27 -0.42 -7.35
CA LEU A 188 23.29 -1.39 -6.98
C LEU A 188 23.15 -2.62 -7.87
N TRP A 189 24.24 -2.90 -8.57
CA TRP A 189 24.42 -4.09 -9.38
C TRP A 189 25.66 -4.86 -8.93
N TRP A 190 25.65 -6.17 -9.17
CA TRP A 190 26.79 -7.04 -8.98
C TRP A 190 27.24 -7.49 -10.34
N GLN A 191 28.45 -7.11 -10.73
CA GLN A 191 29.01 -7.45 -12.03
C GLN A 191 29.95 -8.63 -11.89
N ASP A 192 29.74 -9.69 -12.67
CA ASP A 192 30.61 -10.85 -12.71
C ASP A 192 31.99 -10.43 -13.22
N LYS A 193 33.04 -10.87 -12.53
CA LYS A 193 34.43 -10.57 -12.90
C LYS A 193 34.85 -11.25 -14.22
N LYS A 194 34.20 -12.35 -14.61
CA LYS A 194 34.58 -13.16 -15.79
C LYS A 194 33.78 -12.81 -17.03
N THR A 195 32.46 -12.68 -16.89
CA THR A 195 31.53 -12.57 -18.03
C THR A 195 31.01 -11.15 -18.24
N ASP A 196 31.35 -10.21 -17.35
CA ASP A 196 30.81 -8.83 -17.32
C ASP A 196 29.28 -8.76 -17.16
N GLU A 197 28.64 -9.90 -16.84
CA GLU A 197 27.20 -10.02 -16.65
C GLU A 197 26.75 -9.41 -15.32
N PHE A 198 25.47 -9.03 -15.27
CA PHE A 198 24.91 -8.33 -14.13
C PHE A 198 23.94 -9.19 -13.34
N MET A 199 24.01 -9.07 -12.02
CA MET A 199 23.09 -9.67 -11.07
C MET A 199 22.50 -8.61 -10.14
N CYS A 200 21.19 -8.70 -9.89
CA CYS A 200 20.55 -7.81 -8.93
C CYS A 200 20.93 -8.22 -7.51
N HIS A 201 20.96 -7.25 -6.59
CA HIS A 201 21.41 -7.51 -5.22
C HIS A 201 20.71 -8.68 -4.50
N PRO A 202 19.36 -8.84 -4.57
CA PRO A 202 18.71 -10.00 -3.97
C PRO A 202 19.16 -11.35 -4.53
N CYS A 203 19.40 -11.44 -5.85
CA CYS A 203 19.88 -12.67 -6.48
C CYS A 203 21.33 -12.95 -6.09
N PHE A 204 22.18 -11.92 -6.02
CA PHE A 204 23.56 -12.10 -5.58
C PHE A 204 23.63 -12.62 -4.14
N THR A 205 22.82 -12.06 -3.24
CA THR A 205 22.81 -12.46 -1.83
C THR A 205 22.00 -13.71 -1.54
N SER A 206 21.38 -14.36 -2.53
CA SER A 206 20.62 -15.59 -2.26
C SER A 206 21.53 -16.72 -1.77
N ASP A 207 22.76 -16.75 -2.25
CA ASP A 207 23.83 -17.59 -1.70
C ASP A 207 24.78 -16.73 -0.86
N TRP A 208 24.53 -16.68 0.45
CA TRP A 208 25.28 -15.82 1.37
C TRP A 208 26.76 -16.20 1.45
N SER A 209 27.10 -17.48 1.23
CA SER A 209 28.48 -17.98 1.34
C SER A 209 29.42 -17.32 0.33
N ARG A 210 28.89 -16.84 -0.81
CA ARG A 210 29.64 -16.18 -1.89
C ARG A 210 29.46 -14.66 -1.92
N ALA A 211 28.63 -14.14 -1.01
CA ALA A 211 28.17 -12.76 -1.02
C ALA A 211 29.06 -11.80 -0.25
N LEU A 212 30.16 -12.30 0.34
CA LEU A 212 31.12 -11.51 1.13
C LEU A 212 32.47 -11.43 0.42
N PRO A 213 33.21 -10.33 0.58
CA PRO A 213 34.61 -10.28 0.19
C PRO A 213 35.43 -11.30 0.98
N LEU A 214 36.53 -11.77 0.38
CA LEU A 214 37.58 -12.49 1.09
C LEU A 214 38.07 -11.64 2.28
N ASP A 215 38.44 -12.28 3.38
CA ASP A 215 38.82 -11.67 4.67
C ASP A 215 37.68 -10.97 5.44
N TYR A 216 36.45 -11.03 4.94
CA TYR A 216 35.27 -10.46 5.59
C TYR A 216 34.17 -11.51 5.89
N GLU A 217 34.53 -12.79 5.88
CA GLU A 217 33.60 -13.92 6.07
C GLU A 217 32.90 -13.88 7.43
N ASP A 218 33.62 -13.47 8.49
CA ASP A 218 33.09 -13.36 9.85
C ASP A 218 32.21 -12.13 10.08
N LYS A 219 32.08 -11.25 9.08
CA LYS A 219 31.37 -9.98 9.24
C LYS A 219 29.85 -10.17 9.20
N VAL A 220 29.21 -9.95 10.34
CA VAL A 220 27.74 -9.99 10.45
C VAL A 220 27.15 -8.61 10.15
N PHE A 221 26.40 -8.52 9.04
CA PHE A 221 25.69 -7.30 8.65
C PHE A 221 24.31 -7.21 9.34
N GLY A 222 23.89 -6.01 9.74
CA GLY A 222 22.56 -5.78 10.31
C GLY A 222 22.44 -5.95 11.84
N SER A 223 23.56 -6.24 12.52
CA SER A 223 23.63 -6.20 13.99
C SER A 223 24.05 -4.80 14.47
N LYS A 224 23.22 -4.15 15.29
CA LYS A 224 23.63 -3.02 16.14
C LYS A 224 24.33 -3.47 17.43
N ARG A 225 24.76 -4.74 17.55
CA ARG A 225 25.66 -5.11 18.63
C ARG A 225 27.07 -4.81 18.15
N ARG A 226 27.66 -3.74 18.69
CA ARG A 226 29.12 -3.56 18.68
C ARG A 226 29.70 -4.87 19.19
N THR A 227 30.37 -5.62 18.33
CA THR A 227 31.28 -6.65 18.82
C THR A 227 32.34 -5.91 19.64
N PRO A 228 32.63 -6.31 20.89
CA PRO A 228 33.81 -5.80 21.57
C PRO A 228 35.00 -6.16 20.69
N SER A 229 35.79 -5.16 20.30
CA SER A 229 37.00 -5.36 19.54
C SER A 229 37.90 -6.35 20.30
N ARG A 230 38.33 -7.41 19.60
CA ARG A 230 39.25 -8.46 20.08
C ARG A 230 40.69 -7.91 20.19
N SER A 231 40.86 -6.74 20.78
CA SER A 231 42.14 -6.04 20.91
C SER A 231 42.41 -5.55 22.34
N ALA A 232 41.64 -6.03 23.34
CA ALA A 232 41.80 -5.63 24.74
C ALA A 232 42.44 -6.71 25.65
N ASN A 233 42.84 -7.88 25.12
CA ASN A 233 43.31 -9.00 25.94
C ASN A 233 44.73 -9.51 25.61
N GLU A 234 45.58 -8.68 25.02
CA GLU A 234 47.01 -9.01 24.85
C GLU A 234 47.88 -7.84 25.33
N SER A 235 48.00 -7.65 26.65
CA SER A 235 49.19 -7.00 27.25
C SER A 235 49.21 -7.08 28.79
N LYS A 236 49.01 -8.26 29.40
CA LYS A 236 49.42 -8.46 30.80
C LYS A 236 49.80 -9.90 31.03
N TYR A 237 50.97 -10.30 30.55
CA TYR A 237 51.85 -11.27 31.19
C TYR A 237 53.20 -11.18 30.47
N ASP A 238 54.20 -10.70 31.18
CA ASP A 238 55.59 -11.16 31.09
C ASP A 238 56.38 -10.61 32.30
N PRO A 239 57.45 -11.32 32.72
CA PRO A 239 57.60 -11.93 34.04
C PRO A 239 58.02 -11.00 35.19
#